data_AF-B7P0Y6-F1
#
_entry.id   AF-B7P0Y6-F1
#
_cell.length_a   1.000
_cell.length_b   1.000
_cell.length_c   1.000
_cell.angle_alpha   90.00
_cell.angle_beta   90.00
_cell.angle_gamma   90.00
#
_symmetry.space_group_name_H-M   'P 1'
#
loop_
_entity.id
_entity.type
_entity.pdbx_description
1 polymer ?
#
loop_
_entity_poly.entity_id
_entity_poly.type
_entity_poly.pdbx_seq_one_letter_code
_entity_poly.pdbx_strand_id
1 'polypeptide(L)'
;MIIISLITCGLVHYLINKVLQRSPEEHRGPGQFIWRFTCSVLSEAVPVWSKPAPLSQRLVTCFWLLGVILVTTFFTAFMKASLLVKQDVERLWDIEDLAREEKMRPVLLRGSGFYQAIKYTKVDAFQKVYRRVVEQRGALPASELFSLATLRDIQEEKAAMLFTKVAVNERCTGTART
;
A
#
# COMPACT_ATOMS: atom_id res chain seq x y z
N MET A 1 -6.82 4.57 21.14
CA MET A 1 -7.89 3.85 21.85
C MET A 1 -7.39 2.68 22.69
N ILE A 2 -6.49 1.82 22.18
CA ILE A 2 -5.96 0.65 22.93
C ILE A 2 -5.27 1.05 24.25
N ILE A 3 -4.49 2.13 24.27
CA ILE A 3 -3.81 2.63 25.48
C ILE A 3 -4.81 3.06 26.56
N ILE A 4 -5.91 3.70 26.17
CA ILE A 4 -6.96 4.13 27.11
C ILE A 4 -7.67 2.91 27.69
N SER A 5 -7.93 1.89 26.86
CA SER A 5 -8.52 0.61 27.31
C SER A 5 -7.59 -0.18 28.24
N LEU A 6 -6.28 -0.16 28.00
CA LEU A 6 -5.26 -0.73 28.89
C LEU A 6 -5.27 -0.05 30.26
N ILE A 7 -5.31 1.29 30.28
CA ILE A 7 -5.30 2.07 31.51
C ILE A 7 -6.60 1.87 32.29
N THR A 8 -7.76 1.89 31.63
CA THR A 8 -9.05 1.68 32.32
C THR A 8 -9.21 0.26 32.82
N CYS A 9 -8.80 -0.76 32.06
CA CYS A 9 -8.89 -2.15 32.51
C CYS A 9 -7.92 -2.44 33.67
N GLY A 10 -6.70 -1.91 33.61
CA GLY A 10 -5.73 -1.98 34.72
C GLY A 10 -6.23 -1.28 35.99
N LEU A 11 -6.87 -0.12 35.84
CA LEU A 11 -7.44 0.65 36.96
C LEU A 11 -8.67 -0.02 37.55
N VAL A 12 -9.56 -0.60 36.73
CA VAL A 12 -10.71 -1.39 37.18
C VAL A 12 -10.24 -2.62 37.95
N HIS A 13 -9.23 -3.33 37.45
CA HIS A 13 -8.68 -4.50 38.15
C HIS A 13 -8.02 -4.12 39.48
N TYR A 14 -7.33 -2.97 39.54
CA TYR A 14 -6.78 -2.41 40.78
C TYR A 14 -7.89 -2.03 41.78
N LEU A 15 -8.96 -1.37 41.31
CA LEU A 15 -10.09 -0.98 42.16
C LEU A 15 -10.87 -2.21 42.67
N ILE A 16 -11.12 -3.21 41.83
CA ILE A 16 -11.73 -4.47 42.26
C ILE A 16 -10.86 -5.14 43.32
N ASN A 17 -9.53 -5.16 43.16
CA ASN A 17 -8.66 -5.75 44.17
C ASN A 17 -8.69 -4.95 45.49
N LYS A 18 -8.69 -3.62 45.42
CA LYS A 18 -8.71 -2.72 46.58
C LYS A 18 -10.04 -2.73 47.34
N VAL A 19 -11.17 -2.86 46.62
CA VAL A 19 -12.53 -2.80 47.19
C VAL A 19 -13.01 -4.17 47.66
N LEU A 20 -12.68 -5.25 46.94
CA LEU A 20 -13.22 -6.59 47.21
C LEU A 20 -12.33 -7.45 48.12
N GLN A 21 -11.01 -7.20 48.19
CA GLN A 21 -10.11 -7.91 49.10
C GLN A 21 -9.54 -6.97 50.17
N ARG A 22 -10.13 -7.02 51.37
CA ARG A 22 -9.58 -6.41 52.60
C ARG A 22 -8.47 -7.31 53.20
N SER A 23 -7.64 -7.92 52.37
CA SER A 23 -6.58 -8.86 52.79
C SER A 23 -5.21 -8.18 52.62
N PRO A 24 -4.26 -8.39 53.54
CA PRO A 24 -2.95 -7.74 53.50
C PRO A 24 -2.07 -8.43 52.44
N GLU A 25 -2.38 -8.24 51.16
CA GLU A 25 -1.47 -8.59 50.07
C GLU A 25 -0.51 -7.42 49.84
N GLU A 26 0.69 -7.61 50.40
CA GLU A 26 2.01 -7.24 49.89
C GLU A 26 2.04 -6.18 48.77
N HIS A 27 2.72 -5.06 49.07
CA HIS A 27 2.97 -3.89 48.23
C HIS A 27 3.30 -4.22 46.75
N ARG A 28 2.29 -4.41 45.91
CA ARG A 28 2.44 -4.41 44.46
C ARG A 28 1.88 -3.13 43.89
N GLY A 29 2.79 -2.32 43.35
CA GLY A 29 2.43 -1.06 42.70
C GLY A 29 1.51 -1.29 41.49
N PRO A 30 0.72 -0.27 41.11
CA PRO A 30 -0.18 -0.32 39.95
C PRO A 30 0.54 -0.69 38.64
N GLY A 31 1.85 -0.41 38.55
CA GLY A 31 2.68 -0.76 37.40
C GLY A 31 2.73 -2.26 37.10
N GLN A 32 2.64 -3.15 38.10
CA GLN A 32 2.66 -4.60 37.84
C GLN A 32 1.36 -5.11 37.21
N PHE A 33 0.22 -4.48 37.51
CA PHE A 33 -1.05 -4.80 36.87
C PHE A 33 -1.05 -4.34 35.42
N ILE A 34 -0.61 -3.10 35.17
CA ILE A 34 -0.48 -2.56 33.81
C ILE A 34 0.49 -3.42 32.99
N TRP A 35 1.64 -3.78 33.55
CA TRP A 35 2.63 -4.64 32.91
C TRP A 35 2.04 -5.99 32.47
N ARG A 36 1.20 -6.63 33.30
CA ARG A 36 0.51 -7.88 32.94
C ARG A 36 -0.41 -7.75 31.74
N PHE A 37 -1.15 -6.66 31.66
CA PHE A 37 -2.03 -6.40 30.51
C PHE A 37 -1.20 -6.08 29.26
N THR A 38 -0.09 -5.39 29.40
CA THR A 38 0.87 -5.14 28.31
C THR A 38 1.51 -6.43 27.80
N CYS A 39 2.01 -7.32 28.67
CA CYS A 39 2.54 -8.63 28.25
C CYS A 39 1.47 -9.49 27.56
N SER A 40 0.23 -9.46 28.06
CA SER A 40 -0.89 -10.17 27.43
C SER A 40 -1.19 -9.65 26.02
N VAL A 41 -1.04 -8.35 25.75
CA VAL A 41 -1.16 -7.79 24.38
C VAL A 41 -0.07 -8.33 23.46
N LEU A 42 1.14 -8.52 24.00
CA LEU A 42 2.29 -9.08 23.28
C LEU A 42 2.25 -10.61 23.18
N SER A 43 1.19 -11.26 23.68
CA SER A 43 1.07 -12.72 23.78
C SER A 43 2.19 -13.39 24.58
N GLU A 44 2.88 -12.64 25.44
CA GLU A 44 3.86 -13.19 26.36
C GLU A 44 3.16 -13.79 27.58
N ALA A 45 3.44 -15.06 27.84
CA ALA A 45 2.92 -15.74 29.02
C ALA A 45 3.58 -15.14 30.28
N VAL A 46 2.79 -14.45 31.10
CA VAL A 46 3.23 -14.01 32.42
C VAL A 46 3.21 -15.17 33.41
N PRO A 47 4.21 -15.29 34.31
CA PRO A 47 4.23 -16.35 35.30
C PRO A 47 2.97 -16.30 36.18
N VAL A 48 2.29 -17.44 36.27
CA VAL A 48 1.13 -17.64 37.13
C VAL A 48 1.61 -17.61 38.58
N TRP A 49 1.13 -16.64 39.35
CA TRP A 49 1.42 -16.60 40.78
C TRP A 49 0.58 -17.64 41.51
N SER A 50 1.18 -18.28 42.49
CA SER A 50 0.75 -19.52 43.17
C SER A 50 -0.62 -19.50 43.87
N LYS A 51 -1.43 -18.43 43.74
CA LYS A 51 -2.77 -18.34 44.34
C LYS A 51 -3.86 -18.33 43.25
N PRO A 52 -4.90 -19.17 43.37
CA PRO A 52 -6.01 -19.16 42.43
C PRO A 52 -6.76 -17.83 42.51
N ALA A 53 -6.80 -17.09 41.40
CA ALA A 53 -7.56 -15.85 41.30
C ALA A 53 -9.06 -16.11 41.50
N PRO A 54 -9.81 -15.19 42.16
CA PRO A 54 -11.25 -15.28 42.29
C PRO A 54 -11.95 -15.26 40.93
N LEU A 55 -13.16 -15.83 40.86
CA LEU A 55 -13.93 -16.02 39.62
C LEU A 55 -14.15 -14.70 38.85
N SER A 56 -14.34 -13.58 39.55
CA SER A 56 -14.48 -12.25 38.96
C SER A 56 -13.25 -11.79 38.18
N GLN A 57 -12.04 -12.01 38.71
CA GLN A 57 -10.78 -11.64 38.04
C GLN A 57 -10.53 -12.52 36.80
N ARG A 58 -10.92 -13.80 36.86
CA ARG A 58 -10.81 -14.72 35.71
C ARG A 58 -11.69 -14.28 34.55
N LEU A 59 -12.94 -13.89 34.82
CA LEU A 59 -13.86 -13.41 33.77
C LEU A 59 -13.32 -12.15 33.09
N VAL A 60 -12.85 -11.17 33.87
CA VAL A 60 -12.24 -9.93 33.33
C VAL A 60 -11.02 -10.26 32.45
N THR A 61 -10.18 -11.19 32.89
CA THR A 61 -9.01 -11.64 32.12
C THR A 61 -9.41 -12.35 30.81
N CYS A 62 -10.44 -13.20 30.85
CA CYS A 62 -10.94 -13.87 29.64
C CYS A 62 -11.50 -12.88 28.61
N PHE A 63 -12.32 -11.92 29.05
CA PHE A 63 -12.85 -10.86 28.18
C PHE A 63 -11.71 -10.01 27.60
N TRP A 64 -10.70 -9.69 28.41
CA TRP A 64 -9.51 -8.99 27.96
C TRP A 64 -8.77 -9.76 26.86
N LEU A 65 -8.48 -11.04 27.09
CA LEU A 65 -7.78 -11.88 26.12
C LEU A 65 -8.56 -12.04 24.81
N LEU A 66 -9.88 -12.18 24.88
CA LEU A 66 -10.74 -12.22 23.69
C LEU A 66 -10.62 -10.93 22.88
N GLY A 67 -10.66 -9.77 23.56
CA GLY A 67 -10.49 -8.47 22.93
C GLY A 67 -9.13 -8.32 22.25
N VAL A 68 -8.05 -8.76 22.92
CA VAL A 68 -6.69 -8.74 22.35
C VAL A 68 -6.64 -9.60 21.07
N ILE A 69 -7.17 -10.81 21.09
CA ILE A 69 -7.19 -11.72 19.92
C ILE A 69 -7.93 -11.09 18.75
N LEU A 70 -9.09 -10.45 18.99
CA LEU A 70 -9.86 -9.80 17.92
C LEU A 70 -9.07 -8.63 17.31
N VAL A 71 -8.45 -7.80 18.14
CA VAL A 71 -7.68 -6.63 17.68
C VAL A 71 -6.44 -7.06 16.89
N THR A 72 -5.67 -8.04 17.39
CA THR A 72 -4.46 -8.52 16.69
C THR A 72 -4.79 -9.22 15.39
N THR A 73 -5.87 -10.00 15.36
CA THR A 73 -6.36 -10.65 14.13
C THR A 73 -6.79 -9.61 13.09
N PHE A 74 -7.58 -8.62 13.49
CA PHE A 74 -8.03 -7.55 12.59
C PHE A 74 -6.86 -6.70 12.06
N PHE A 75 -5.93 -6.32 12.93
CA PHE A 75 -4.74 -5.56 12.54
C PHE A 75 -3.86 -6.37 11.56
N THR A 76 -3.70 -7.67 11.80
CA THR A 76 -2.96 -8.55 10.89
C THR A 76 -3.65 -8.66 9.54
N ALA A 77 -4.98 -8.78 9.51
CA ALA A 77 -5.76 -8.79 8.28
C ALA A 77 -5.60 -7.48 7.49
N PHE A 78 -5.68 -6.34 8.19
CA PHE A 78 -5.47 -5.03 7.59
C PHE A 78 -4.06 -4.90 7.00
N MET A 79 -3.01 -5.23 7.75
CA MET A 79 -1.64 -5.20 7.22
C MET A 79 -1.46 -6.11 6.00
N LYS A 80 -2.01 -7.33 6.04
CA LYS A 80 -1.96 -8.25 4.89
C LYS A 80 -2.65 -7.65 3.67
N ALA A 81 -3.83 -7.04 3.85
CA ALA A 81 -4.52 -6.37 2.76
C ALA A 81 -3.69 -5.21 2.19
N SER A 82 -3.14 -4.35 3.04
CA SER A 82 -2.29 -3.24 2.62
C SER A 82 -1.02 -3.67 1.89
N LEU A 83 -0.44 -4.82 2.25
CA LEU A 83 0.74 -5.36 1.58
C LEU A 83 0.40 -6.12 0.29
N LEU A 84 -0.82 -6.63 0.15
CA LEU A 84 -1.28 -7.32 -1.06
C LEU A 84 -1.77 -6.35 -2.14
N VAL A 85 -2.21 -5.16 -1.76
CA VAL A 85 -2.53 -4.10 -2.72
C VAL A 85 -1.22 -3.61 -3.34
N LYS A 86 -0.87 -4.20 -4.49
CA LYS A 86 0.04 -3.53 -5.43
C LYS A 86 -0.70 -2.28 -5.87
N GLN A 87 -0.12 -1.12 -5.60
CA GLN A 87 -0.60 0.11 -6.24
C GLN A 87 -0.42 -0.10 -7.74
N ASP A 88 -1.55 -0.20 -8.45
CA ASP A 88 -1.53 -0.18 -9.90
C ASP A 88 -0.88 1.13 -10.31
N VAL A 89 0.24 1.03 -11.02
CA VAL A 89 0.87 2.20 -11.62
C VAL A 89 -0.14 2.82 -12.56
N GLU A 90 -0.32 4.14 -12.45
CA GLU A 90 -1.37 4.88 -13.14
C GLU A 90 -1.25 4.61 -14.64
N ARG A 91 -2.14 3.75 -15.15
CA ARG A 91 -2.14 3.39 -16.56
C ARG A 91 -2.62 4.59 -17.36
N LEU A 92 -1.77 5.07 -18.26
CA LEU A 92 -2.15 6.01 -19.31
C LEU A 92 -3.15 5.31 -20.25
N TRP A 93 -4.44 5.62 -20.12
CA TRP A 93 -5.48 5.03 -20.97
C TRP A 93 -5.71 5.88 -22.22
N ASP A 94 -5.54 7.20 -22.11
CA ASP A 94 -5.76 8.12 -23.22
C ASP A 94 -4.58 9.06 -23.45
N ILE A 95 -4.55 9.64 -24.65
CA ILE A 95 -3.60 10.68 -25.02
C ILE A 95 -3.80 11.96 -24.19
N GLU A 96 -5.00 12.14 -23.61
CA GLU A 96 -5.33 13.23 -22.69
C GLU A 96 -4.61 13.07 -21.35
N ASP A 97 -4.48 11.84 -20.84
CA ASP A 97 -3.70 11.56 -19.62
C ASP A 97 -2.23 11.84 -19.88
N LEU A 98 -1.73 11.41 -21.05
CA LEU A 98 -0.38 11.75 -21.49
C LEU A 98 -0.20 13.26 -21.64
N ALA A 99 -1.25 13.99 -22.07
CA ALA A 99 -1.28 15.45 -22.17
C ALA A 99 -1.24 16.18 -20.81
N ARG A 100 -1.66 15.53 -19.74
CA ARG A 100 -1.63 16.05 -18.36
C ARG A 100 -0.32 15.75 -17.65
N GLU A 101 0.23 14.55 -17.85
CA GLU A 101 1.48 14.13 -17.22
C GLU A 101 2.70 14.78 -17.92
N GLU A 102 3.29 15.81 -17.31
CA GLU A 102 4.48 16.50 -17.86
C GLU A 102 5.78 15.74 -17.69
N LYS A 103 5.81 14.76 -16.78
CA LYS A 103 7.03 14.01 -16.41
C LYS A 103 7.46 12.99 -17.47
N MET A 104 6.52 12.49 -18.27
CA MET A 104 6.78 11.47 -19.29
C MET A 104 7.08 12.07 -20.66
N ARG A 105 8.15 11.58 -21.29
CA ARG A 105 8.56 12.00 -22.64
C ARG A 105 7.79 11.24 -23.73
N PRO A 106 6.94 11.89 -24.53
CA PRO A 106 6.29 11.22 -25.65
C PRO A 106 7.29 10.97 -26.78
N VAL A 107 7.38 9.71 -27.22
CA VAL A 107 8.26 9.27 -28.31
C VAL A 107 7.42 8.77 -29.49
N LEU A 108 7.71 9.30 -30.67
CA LEU A 108 7.02 9.02 -31.93
C LEU A 108 8.00 8.60 -33.01
N LEU A 109 7.56 7.68 -33.87
CA LEU A 109 8.30 7.30 -35.06
C LEU A 109 8.31 8.44 -36.08
N ARG A 110 9.51 8.99 -36.33
CA ARG A 110 9.73 10.04 -37.33
C ARG A 110 9.39 9.52 -38.72
N GLY A 111 8.59 10.29 -39.46
CA GLY A 111 8.16 9.95 -40.82
C GLY A 111 7.04 8.92 -40.89
N SER A 112 6.49 8.46 -39.76
CA SER A 112 5.29 7.62 -39.77
C SER A 112 4.05 8.40 -40.23
N GLY A 113 3.08 7.70 -40.82
CA GLY A 113 1.76 8.29 -41.13
C GLY A 113 1.07 8.84 -39.87
N PHE A 114 1.33 8.22 -38.71
CA PHE A 114 0.83 8.69 -37.43
C PHE A 114 1.47 10.01 -36.98
N TYR A 115 2.78 10.20 -37.21
CA TYR A 115 3.45 11.48 -36.98
C TYR A 115 2.83 12.61 -37.81
N GLN A 116 2.47 12.33 -39.07
CA GLN A 116 1.76 13.31 -39.91
C GLN A 116 0.34 13.57 -39.41
N ALA A 117 -0.41 12.52 -39.04
CA ALA A 117 -1.76 12.65 -38.52
C ALA A 117 -1.82 13.52 -37.24
N ILE A 118 -0.88 13.29 -36.31
CA ILE A 118 -0.76 14.11 -35.09
C ILE A 118 -0.37 15.55 -35.42
N LYS A 119 0.52 15.77 -36.39
CA LYS A 119 0.97 17.12 -36.77
C LYS A 119 -0.17 17.99 -37.33
N TYR A 120 -1.07 17.40 -38.11
CA TYR A 120 -2.15 18.13 -38.79
C TYR A 120 -3.51 18.04 -38.10
N THR A 121 -3.60 17.38 -36.94
CA THR A 121 -4.85 17.28 -36.20
C THR A 121 -5.27 18.61 -35.57
N LYS A 122 -6.60 18.80 -35.42
CA LYS A 122 -7.21 19.95 -34.76
C LYS A 122 -7.54 19.71 -33.29
N VAL A 123 -7.25 18.51 -32.78
CA VAL A 123 -7.55 18.14 -31.39
C VAL A 123 -6.43 18.65 -30.47
N ASP A 124 -6.81 19.47 -29.49
CA ASP A 124 -5.86 20.17 -28.60
C ASP A 124 -4.93 19.21 -27.83
N ALA A 125 -5.46 18.08 -27.35
CA ALA A 125 -4.66 17.07 -26.63
C ALA A 125 -3.49 16.55 -27.47
N PHE A 126 -3.74 16.23 -28.74
CA PHE A 126 -2.71 15.76 -29.66
C PHE A 126 -1.74 16.86 -30.05
N GLN A 127 -2.19 18.11 -30.20
CA GLN A 127 -1.29 19.24 -30.46
C GLN A 127 -0.35 19.51 -29.28
N LYS A 128 -0.85 19.39 -28.04
CA LYS A 128 -0.05 19.52 -26.82
C LYS A 128 1.00 18.42 -26.70
N VAL A 129 0.64 17.18 -27.05
CA VAL A 129 1.57 16.05 -27.14
C VAL A 129 2.60 16.29 -28.25
N TYR A 130 2.18 16.72 -29.45
CA TYR A 130 3.07 17.03 -30.56
C TYR A 130 4.12 18.09 -30.20
N ARG A 131 3.68 19.18 -29.55
CA ARG A 131 4.59 20.23 -29.10
C ARG A 131 5.66 19.68 -28.17
N ARG A 132 5.28 18.83 -27.22
CA ARG A 132 6.24 18.17 -26.31
C ARG A 132 7.18 17.20 -27.02
N VAL A 133 6.70 16.47 -28.03
CA VAL A 133 7.56 15.63 -28.87
C VAL A 133 8.62 16.48 -29.57
N VAL A 134 8.27 17.67 -30.04
CA VAL A 134 9.23 18.60 -30.67
C VAL A 134 10.20 19.18 -29.64
N GLU A 135 9.71 19.67 -28.51
CA GLU A 135 10.51 20.26 -27.42
C GLU A 135 11.52 19.26 -26.83
N GLN A 136 11.09 18.02 -26.59
CA GLN A 136 11.90 16.97 -25.98
C GLN A 136 12.62 16.09 -27.01
N ARG A 137 12.64 16.49 -28.30
CA ARG A 137 13.25 15.70 -29.40
C ARG A 137 12.78 14.24 -29.43
N GLY A 138 11.51 13.98 -29.16
CA GLY A 138 10.89 12.65 -29.12
C GLY A 138 10.61 12.02 -30.49
N ALA A 139 10.86 12.74 -31.59
CA ALA A 139 10.70 12.22 -32.94
C ALA A 139 11.94 11.41 -33.37
N LEU A 140 11.94 10.11 -33.10
CA LEU A 140 13.08 9.22 -33.34
C LEU A 140 12.89 8.38 -34.62
N PRO A 141 13.97 8.07 -35.38
CA PRO A 141 13.91 7.08 -36.45
C PRO A 141 13.67 5.67 -35.90
N ALA A 142 13.22 4.73 -36.74
CA ALA A 142 12.87 3.37 -36.30
C ALA A 142 14.01 2.65 -35.57
N SER A 143 15.25 2.83 -36.02
CA SER A 143 16.44 2.23 -35.40
C SER A 143 16.68 2.67 -33.96
N GLU A 144 16.48 3.96 -33.67
CA GLU A 144 16.67 4.51 -32.33
C GLU A 144 15.47 4.28 -31.43
N LEU A 145 14.27 4.37 -32.02
CA LEU A 145 13.00 4.16 -31.33
C LEU A 145 12.90 2.77 -30.67
N PHE A 146 13.42 1.75 -31.34
CA PHE A 146 13.49 0.37 -30.83
C PHE A 146 14.83 0.02 -30.18
N SER A 147 15.67 1.02 -29.90
CA SER A 147 16.93 0.77 -29.20
C SER A 147 16.69 0.31 -27.76
N LEU A 148 17.63 -0.47 -27.20
CA LEU A 148 17.60 -0.89 -25.80
C LEU A 148 17.54 0.28 -24.83
N ALA A 149 18.13 1.43 -25.17
CA ALA A 149 18.10 2.63 -24.34
C ALA A 149 16.67 3.17 -24.23
N THR A 150 15.97 3.32 -25.35
CA THR A 150 14.59 3.82 -25.37
C THR A 150 13.61 2.83 -24.73
N LEU A 151 13.81 1.53 -24.95
CA LEU A 151 12.98 0.51 -24.29
C LEU A 151 13.18 0.49 -22.77
N ARG A 152 14.41 0.71 -22.29
CA ARG A 152 14.69 0.86 -20.85
C ARG A 152 14.03 2.14 -20.31
N ASP A 153 14.08 3.25 -21.03
CA ASP A 153 13.39 4.49 -20.62
C ASP A 153 11.87 4.32 -20.54
N ILE A 154 11.28 3.50 -21.42
CA ILE A 154 9.86 3.15 -21.36
C ILE A 154 9.56 2.24 -20.17
N GLN A 155 10.44 1.26 -19.91
CA GLN A 155 10.32 0.38 -18.75
C GLN A 155 10.46 1.12 -17.41
N GLU A 156 11.27 2.17 -17.36
CA GLU A 156 11.46 3.05 -16.20
C GLU A 156 10.43 4.19 -16.13
N GLU A 157 9.40 4.17 -16.99
CA GLU A 157 8.30 5.16 -17.02
C GLU A 157 8.79 6.61 -17.26
N LYS A 158 9.93 6.76 -17.91
CA LYS A 158 10.48 8.06 -18.32
C LYS A 158 10.00 8.47 -19.71
N ALA A 159 9.61 7.50 -20.53
CA ALA A 159 9.16 7.71 -21.89
C ALA A 159 7.88 6.92 -22.20
N ALA A 160 6.98 7.53 -22.97
CA ALA A 160 5.76 6.90 -23.46
C ALA A 160 5.83 6.76 -24.99
N MET A 161 5.60 5.55 -25.49
CA MET A 161 5.73 5.22 -26.90
C MET A 161 4.35 5.20 -27.57
N LEU A 162 4.20 6.00 -28.62
CA LEU A 162 2.91 6.13 -29.31
C LEU A 162 2.87 5.27 -30.57
N PHE A 163 1.91 4.35 -30.63
CA PHE A 163 1.67 3.47 -31.78
C PHE A 163 0.20 3.33 -32.13
N THR A 164 -0.05 3.05 -33.41
CA THR A 164 -1.36 2.56 -33.87
C THR A 164 -1.61 1.15 -33.33
N LYS A 165 -2.83 0.88 -32.85
CA LYS A 165 -3.26 -0.43 -32.33
C LYS A 165 -2.96 -1.61 -33.28
N VAL A 166 -3.07 -1.38 -34.60
CA VAL A 166 -2.78 -2.39 -35.64
C VAL A 166 -1.32 -2.85 -35.61
N ALA A 167 -0.37 -1.92 -35.46
CA ALA A 167 1.06 -2.21 -35.49
C ALA A 167 1.55 -3.00 -34.25
N VAL A 168 0.87 -2.84 -33.11
CA VAL A 168 1.17 -3.59 -31.89
C VAL A 168 0.62 -5.01 -31.97
N ASN A 169 -0.60 -5.18 -32.51
CA ASN A 169 -1.27 -6.47 -32.57
C ASN A 169 -0.58 -7.47 -33.53
N GLU A 170 -0.08 -6.99 -34.66
CA GLU A 170 0.64 -7.82 -35.64
C GLU A 170 1.96 -8.38 -35.11
N ARG A 171 2.66 -7.65 -34.23
CA ARG A 171 3.91 -8.16 -33.61
C ARG A 171 3.66 -9.10 -32.44
N CYS A 172 2.66 -8.83 -31.60
CA CYS A 172 2.32 -9.73 -30.49
C CYS A 172 1.84 -11.11 -30.98
N THR A 173 1.22 -11.17 -32.16
CA THR A 173 0.77 -12.42 -32.78
C THR A 173 1.85 -13.08 -33.67
N GLY A 174 2.82 -12.30 -34.18
CA GLY A 174 3.94 -12.80 -34.98
C GLY A 174 4.96 -13.65 -34.19
N THR A 175 5.14 -13.39 -32.89
CA THR A 175 6.07 -14.18 -32.04
C THR A 175 5.49 -15.52 -31.57
N ALA A 176 4.22 -15.81 -31.88
CA ALA A 176 3.58 -17.09 -31.55
C ALA A 176 3.61 -18.10 -32.73
N ARG A 177 4.26 -17.75 -33.85
CA ARG A 177 4.46 -18.63 -35.01
C ARG A 177 5.94 -18.74 -35.36
N THR A 178 6.74 -19.27 -34.44
CA THR A 178 8.02 -19.92 -34.73
C THR A 178 8.25 -21.01 -33.71
#